data_AF-X0RWS4-F1
#
_entry.id   AF-X0RWS4-F1
#
_cell.length_a   1.000
_cell.length_b   1.000
_cell.length_c   1.000
_cell.angle_alpha   90.00
_cell.angle_beta   90.00
_cell.angle_gamma   90.00
#
_symmetry.space_group_name_H-M   'P 1'
#
loop_
_entity.id
_entity.type
_entity.pdbx_description
1 polymer ?
#
loop_
_entity_poly.entity_id
_entity_poly.type
_entity_poly.pdbx_seq_one_letter_code
_entity_poly.pdbx_strand_id
1 'polypeptide(L)'
;MLQKALKGIHVSDDAAALLDEGVELTPGQASASPFMKNVESVMEVTPVLARGTKKMRDAAETSFHNKVLEKAAPEGAVITKSGVEGVTQIKKAVTQAYEEAWSGARNLSNEARKGFVDIAGEAVERLTEQQKGIMKTIMGDFKELSRNVTPAKLKAMDNLLRKRISTASKQDYDFKEMLVALRKELRSGISEDVGAKLSKIDAKYPAFLAVRKASKAAAREGGVFNPDQLMQGIKAVGKDMVGEGKGPLQELAKQGYQTVGKKVGGQPLEWFRRIASISPTPIPMRAAGRRMLGQGAEQKALDPLAQALRLYDLTPTAAGVAYGEE
;
A
#
# COMPACT_ATOMS: atom_id res chain seq x y z
N MET A 1 -24.73 -2.99 8.39
CA MET A 1 -25.77 -2.64 7.38
C MET A 1 -25.43 -3.16 5.98
N LEU A 2 -24.16 -3.09 5.54
CA LEU A 2 -23.70 -3.57 4.23
C LEU A 2 -24.09 -5.03 3.92
N GLN A 3 -23.93 -5.96 4.86
CA GLN A 3 -24.35 -7.36 4.67
C GLN A 3 -25.83 -7.55 4.32
N LYS A 4 -26.73 -6.66 4.79
CA LYS A 4 -28.16 -6.72 4.40
C LYS A 4 -28.38 -6.18 3.00
N ALA A 5 -27.64 -5.15 2.58
CA ALA A 5 -27.69 -4.61 1.23
C ALA A 5 -27.07 -5.54 0.18
N LEU A 6 -26.16 -6.43 0.60
CA LEU A 6 -25.55 -7.46 -0.25
C LEU A 6 -26.43 -8.71 -0.41
N LYS A 7 -27.51 -8.88 0.37
CA LYS A 7 -28.43 -10.02 0.20
C LYS A 7 -29.11 -9.96 -1.17
N GLY A 8 -28.69 -10.84 -2.08
CA GLY A 8 -29.17 -10.92 -3.46
C GLY A 8 -28.18 -10.44 -4.53
N ILE A 9 -27.03 -9.89 -4.14
CA ILE A 9 -25.93 -9.59 -5.05
C ILE A 9 -24.97 -10.77 -5.07
N HIS A 10 -24.62 -11.26 -6.26
CA HIS A 10 -23.56 -12.24 -6.41
C HIS A 10 -22.21 -11.56 -6.12
N VAL A 11 -21.67 -11.78 -4.93
CA VAL A 11 -20.37 -11.27 -4.49
C VAL A 11 -19.28 -12.10 -5.16
N SER A 12 -18.27 -11.46 -5.76
CA SER A 12 -17.14 -12.20 -6.34
C SER A 12 -16.25 -12.80 -5.25
N ASP A 13 -15.59 -13.93 -5.52
CA ASP A 13 -14.72 -14.60 -4.55
C ASP A 13 -13.64 -13.67 -3.95
N ASP A 14 -13.01 -12.83 -4.77
CA ASP A 14 -12.01 -11.84 -4.32
C ASP A 14 -12.60 -10.80 -3.36
N ALA A 15 -13.87 -10.41 -3.58
CA ALA A 15 -14.57 -9.47 -2.73
C ALA A 15 -15.04 -10.12 -1.43
N ALA A 16 -15.48 -11.38 -1.48
CA ALA A 16 -15.81 -12.15 -0.29
C ALA A 16 -14.58 -12.29 0.61
N ALA A 17 -13.42 -12.65 0.03
CA ALA A 17 -12.16 -12.74 0.77
C ALA A 17 -11.76 -11.42 1.46
N LEU A 18 -11.93 -10.28 0.78
CA LEU A 18 -11.66 -8.97 1.38
C LEU A 18 -12.67 -8.61 2.49
N LEU A 19 -13.96 -8.89 2.28
CA LEU A 19 -14.99 -8.66 3.30
C LEU A 19 -14.75 -9.51 4.55
N ASP A 20 -14.32 -10.76 4.39
CA ASP A 20 -13.95 -11.67 5.49
C ASP A 20 -12.72 -11.16 6.26
N GLU A 21 -11.81 -10.48 5.57
CA GLU A 21 -10.66 -9.78 6.16
C GLU A 21 -11.04 -8.45 6.85
N GLY A 22 -12.32 -8.06 6.78
CA GLY A 22 -12.85 -6.84 7.37
C GLY A 22 -12.67 -5.58 6.50
N VAL A 23 -12.31 -5.75 5.23
CA VAL A 23 -12.19 -4.62 4.30
C VAL A 23 -13.58 -4.18 3.85
N GLU A 24 -13.89 -2.90 4.04
CA GLU A 24 -15.13 -2.31 3.55
C GLU A 24 -15.09 -2.20 2.03
N LEU A 25 -16.17 -2.59 1.35
CA LEU A 25 -16.33 -2.48 -0.10
C LEU A 25 -17.63 -1.76 -0.43
N THR A 26 -17.63 -1.01 -1.52
CA THR A 26 -18.89 -0.50 -2.09
C THR A 26 -19.68 -1.64 -2.74
N PRO A 27 -21.01 -1.50 -2.94
CA PRO A 27 -21.81 -2.52 -3.59
C PRO A 27 -21.31 -2.90 -5.00
N GLY A 28 -20.79 -1.96 -5.81
CA GLY A 28 -20.25 -2.29 -7.13
C GLY A 28 -18.83 -2.87 -7.07
N GLN A 29 -18.01 -2.51 -6.08
CA GLN A 29 -16.73 -3.19 -5.82
C GLN A 29 -16.90 -4.63 -5.35
N ALA A 30 -17.93 -4.91 -4.53
CA ALA A 30 -18.22 -6.25 -4.03
C ALA A 30 -18.87 -7.16 -5.08
N SER A 31 -19.61 -6.58 -6.03
CA SER A 31 -20.41 -7.33 -6.99
C SER A 31 -19.59 -7.92 -8.13
N ALA A 32 -19.88 -9.18 -8.49
CA ALA A 32 -19.42 -9.76 -9.74
C ALA A 32 -20.17 -9.18 -10.96
N SER A 33 -21.40 -8.67 -10.75
CA SER A 33 -22.31 -8.24 -11.82
C SER A 33 -21.86 -6.94 -12.50
N PRO A 34 -21.70 -6.92 -13.84
CA PRO A 34 -21.42 -5.70 -14.60
C PRO A 34 -22.48 -4.61 -14.40
N PHE A 35 -23.75 -5.00 -14.17
CA PHE A 35 -24.84 -4.06 -13.95
C PHE A 35 -24.61 -3.18 -12.72
N MET A 36 -24.23 -3.78 -11.58
CA MET A 36 -23.98 -3.03 -10.35
C MET A 36 -22.80 -2.07 -10.47
N LYS A 37 -21.74 -2.49 -11.18
CA LYS A 37 -20.57 -1.65 -11.48
C LYS A 37 -20.95 -0.44 -12.33
N ASN A 38 -21.80 -0.65 -13.34
CA ASN A 38 -22.29 0.43 -14.20
C ASN A 38 -23.19 1.40 -13.44
N VAL A 39 -24.08 0.90 -12.57
CA VAL A 39 -24.94 1.75 -11.73
C VAL A 39 -24.08 2.66 -10.84
N GLU A 40 -23.06 2.10 -10.17
CA GLU A 40 -22.15 2.90 -9.34
C GLU A 40 -21.39 3.95 -10.16
N SER A 41 -20.96 3.62 -11.38
CA SER A 41 -20.30 4.57 -12.30
C SER A 41 -21.20 5.77 -12.64
N VAL A 42 -22.48 5.52 -12.87
CA VAL A 42 -23.47 6.58 -13.15
C VAL A 42 -23.70 7.44 -11.90
N MET A 43 -23.74 6.81 -10.73
CA MET A 43 -23.86 7.54 -9.46
C MET A 43 -22.62 8.41 -9.18
N GLU A 44 -21.41 7.95 -9.52
CA GLU A 44 -20.16 8.71 -9.41
C GLU A 44 -20.14 10.01 -10.24
N VAL A 45 -20.86 10.07 -11.36
CA VAL A 45 -20.93 11.29 -12.21
C VAL A 45 -22.14 12.17 -11.94
N THR A 46 -23.09 11.72 -11.11
CA THR A 46 -24.31 12.48 -10.80
C THR A 46 -24.06 13.40 -9.60
N PRO A 47 -24.07 14.74 -9.73
CA PRO A 47 -23.54 15.67 -8.72
C PRO A 47 -24.00 15.45 -7.26
N VAL A 48 -25.26 15.04 -7.06
CA VAL A 48 -25.83 14.78 -5.73
C VAL A 48 -25.38 13.43 -5.16
N LEU A 49 -25.26 12.39 -5.99
CA LEU A 49 -24.90 11.03 -5.58
C LEU A 49 -23.38 10.80 -5.58
N ALA A 50 -22.65 11.56 -6.41
CA ALA A 50 -21.21 11.48 -6.61
C ALA A 50 -20.41 11.63 -5.32
N ARG A 51 -20.87 12.52 -4.43
CA ARG A 51 -20.22 12.73 -3.12
C ARG A 51 -20.32 11.49 -2.24
N GLY A 52 -21.45 10.80 -2.28
CA GLY A 52 -21.69 9.58 -1.51
C GLY A 52 -20.84 8.41 -2.01
N THR A 53 -20.84 8.17 -3.32
CA THR A 53 -20.04 7.08 -3.92
C THR A 53 -18.54 7.33 -3.77
N LYS A 54 -18.07 8.56 -3.99
CA LYS A 54 -16.68 8.93 -3.74
C LYS A 54 -16.28 8.67 -2.29
N LYS A 55 -17.09 9.09 -1.32
CA LYS A 55 -16.82 8.84 0.10
C LYS A 55 -16.76 7.35 0.44
N MET A 56 -17.65 6.54 -0.14
CA MET A 56 -17.64 5.08 0.07
C MET A 56 -16.39 4.43 -0.55
N ARG A 57 -15.97 4.90 -1.73
CA ARG A 57 -14.74 4.44 -2.37
C ARG A 57 -13.49 4.81 -1.56
N ASP A 58 -13.42 6.05 -1.09
CA ASP A 58 -12.33 6.53 -0.24
C ASP A 58 -12.28 5.73 1.08
N ALA A 59 -13.43 5.38 1.64
CA ALA A 59 -13.54 4.50 2.82
C ALA A 59 -13.05 3.08 2.53
N ALA A 60 -13.42 2.51 1.37
CA ALA A 60 -12.95 1.19 0.94
C ALA A 60 -11.44 1.16 0.72
N GLU A 61 -10.87 2.18 0.06
CA GLU A 61 -9.42 2.33 -0.12
C GLU A 61 -8.69 2.46 1.23
N THR A 62 -9.24 3.26 2.15
CA THR A 62 -8.69 3.42 3.50
C THR A 62 -8.77 2.13 4.32
N SER A 63 -9.88 1.40 4.23
CA SER A 63 -10.08 0.12 4.92
C SER A 63 -9.12 -0.94 4.40
N PHE A 64 -8.98 -1.05 3.07
CA PHE A 64 -7.97 -1.91 2.44
C PHE A 64 -6.56 -1.56 2.90
N HIS A 65 -6.20 -0.27 2.85
CA HIS A 65 -4.91 0.22 3.30
C HIS A 65 -4.63 -0.17 4.76
N ASN A 66 -5.58 0.08 5.67
CA ASN A 66 -5.44 -0.27 7.08
C ASN A 66 -5.25 -1.78 7.29
N LYS A 67 -5.99 -2.62 6.54
CA LYS A 67 -5.80 -4.07 6.62
C LYS A 67 -4.42 -4.51 6.16
N VAL A 68 -3.90 -3.87 5.11
CA VAL A 68 -2.53 -4.10 4.65
C VAL A 68 -1.51 -3.69 5.72
N LEU A 69 -1.72 -2.55 6.40
CA LEU A 69 -0.89 -2.12 7.51
C LEU A 69 -0.87 -3.16 8.65
N GLU A 70 -2.04 -3.66 9.04
CA GLU A 70 -2.20 -4.69 10.06
C GLU A 70 -1.43 -5.98 9.70
N LYS A 71 -1.60 -6.50 8.47
CA LYS A 71 -0.89 -7.73 8.05
C LYS A 71 0.63 -7.57 7.96
N ALA A 72 1.10 -6.37 7.66
CA ALA A 72 2.52 -6.02 7.57
C ALA A 72 3.18 -5.76 8.94
N ALA A 73 2.38 -5.50 9.98
CA ALA A 73 2.87 -5.26 11.32
C ALA A 73 3.46 -6.55 11.94
N PRO A 74 4.46 -6.44 12.83
CA PRO A 74 4.92 -7.58 13.62
C PRO A 74 3.82 -8.05 14.60
N GLU A 75 3.92 -9.30 15.06
CA GLU A 75 2.98 -9.87 16.03
C GLU A 75 2.84 -8.99 17.28
N GLY A 76 1.61 -8.77 17.75
CA GLY A 76 1.31 -7.94 18.93
C GLY A 76 1.35 -6.43 18.72
N ALA A 77 1.79 -5.94 17.55
CA ALA A 77 1.79 -4.51 17.28
C ALA A 77 0.38 -4.00 16.93
N VAL A 78 -0.04 -2.94 17.60
CA VAL A 78 -1.33 -2.27 17.34
C VAL A 78 -1.11 -1.05 16.46
N ILE A 79 -1.73 -1.04 15.27
CA ILE A 79 -1.69 0.08 14.33
C ILE A 79 -3.03 0.82 14.40
N THR A 80 -3.02 2.05 14.90
CA THR A 80 -4.22 2.85 15.15
C THR A 80 -4.40 4.02 14.17
N LYS A 81 -3.36 4.33 13.39
CA LYS A 81 -3.35 5.43 12.42
C LYS A 81 -3.27 4.89 11.00
N SER A 82 -3.73 5.70 10.06
CA SER A 82 -3.68 5.41 8.61
C SER A 82 -2.57 6.22 7.93
N GLY A 83 -2.35 5.98 6.64
CA GLY A 83 -1.42 6.74 5.82
C GLY A 83 0.03 6.73 6.32
N VAL A 84 0.72 7.87 6.21
CA VAL A 84 2.12 8.02 6.64
C VAL A 84 2.30 7.75 8.14
N GLU A 85 1.34 8.16 8.97
CA GLU A 85 1.39 7.93 10.42
C GLU A 85 1.32 6.43 10.75
N GLY A 86 0.42 5.69 10.09
CA GLY A 86 0.31 4.24 10.23
C GLY A 86 1.59 3.51 9.82
N VAL A 87 2.19 3.90 8.69
CA VAL A 87 3.49 3.33 8.25
C VAL A 87 4.60 3.65 9.25
N THR A 88 4.55 4.82 9.89
CA THR A 88 5.50 5.21 10.95
C THR A 88 5.31 4.36 12.21
N GLN A 89 4.07 4.02 12.59
CA GLN A 89 3.78 3.08 13.68
C GLN A 89 4.36 1.69 13.38
N ILE A 90 4.18 1.15 12.16
CA ILE A 90 4.80 -0.12 11.77
C ILE A 90 6.33 -0.04 11.85
N LYS A 91 6.94 1.03 11.35
CA LYS A 91 8.41 1.20 11.42
C LYS A 91 8.91 1.15 12.86
N LYS A 92 8.22 1.86 13.78
CA LYS A 92 8.54 1.86 15.21
C LYS A 92 8.39 0.46 15.80
N ALA A 93 7.27 -0.21 15.55
CA ALA A 93 7.00 -1.57 16.03
C ALA A 93 8.03 -2.60 15.51
N VAL A 94 8.37 -2.56 14.22
CA VAL A 94 9.41 -3.44 13.65
C VAL A 94 10.76 -3.18 14.29
N THR A 95 11.10 -1.90 14.52
CA THR A 95 12.37 -1.53 15.16
C THR A 95 12.42 -2.00 16.60
N GLN A 96 11.35 -1.79 17.38
CA GLN A 96 11.22 -2.28 18.76
C GLN A 96 11.31 -3.80 18.81
N ALA A 97 10.59 -4.52 17.95
CA ALA A 97 10.65 -5.97 17.88
C ALA A 97 12.08 -6.48 17.62
N TYR A 98 12.84 -5.82 16.72
CA TYR A 98 14.25 -6.16 16.53
C TYR A 98 15.10 -5.85 17.77
N GLU A 99 14.92 -4.70 18.43
CA GLU A 99 15.67 -4.38 19.66
C GLU A 99 15.40 -5.40 20.77
N GLU A 100 14.14 -5.76 20.97
CA GLU A 100 13.72 -6.77 21.94
C GLU A 100 14.32 -8.14 21.61
N ALA A 101 14.25 -8.57 20.34
CA ALA A 101 14.86 -9.82 19.91
C ALA A 101 16.38 -9.83 20.14
N TRP A 102 17.08 -8.76 19.77
CA TRP A 102 18.53 -8.66 19.94
C TRP A 102 18.96 -8.55 21.40
N SER A 103 18.12 -8.03 22.31
CA SER A 103 18.47 -7.85 23.73
C SER A 103 18.89 -9.14 24.45
N GLY A 104 18.41 -10.30 23.97
CA GLY A 104 18.79 -11.63 24.46
C GLY A 104 20.10 -12.18 23.88
N ALA A 105 20.63 -11.57 22.82
CA ALA A 105 21.82 -12.03 22.11
C ALA A 105 23.11 -11.66 22.87
N ARG A 106 23.38 -12.34 23.98
CA ARG A 106 24.54 -12.06 24.84
C ARG A 106 25.74 -12.95 24.58
N ASN A 107 25.54 -14.05 23.87
CA ASN A 107 26.55 -15.05 23.58
C ASN A 107 26.61 -15.35 22.08
N LEU A 108 27.76 -15.85 21.65
CA LEU A 108 28.00 -16.39 20.32
C LEU A 108 28.77 -17.69 20.48
N SER A 109 28.20 -18.81 20.01
CA SER A 109 28.79 -20.15 20.12
C SER A 109 30.20 -20.22 19.52
N ASN A 110 31.07 -21.09 20.03
CA ASN A 110 32.42 -21.26 19.50
C ASN A 110 32.41 -21.84 18.08
N GLU A 111 31.44 -22.68 17.79
CA GLU A 111 31.20 -23.31 16.49
C GLU A 111 30.95 -22.25 15.43
N ALA A 112 30.01 -21.34 15.67
CA ALA A 112 29.76 -20.20 14.79
C ALA A 112 30.97 -19.27 14.64
N ARG A 113 31.77 -19.06 15.70
CA ARG A 113 32.99 -18.26 15.59
C ARG A 113 34.00 -18.89 14.64
N LYS A 114 34.21 -20.19 14.79
CA LYS A 114 35.08 -20.96 13.92
C LYS A 114 34.55 -20.96 12.48
N GLY A 115 33.28 -21.31 12.29
CA GLY A 115 32.64 -21.33 10.97
C GLY A 115 32.70 -19.99 10.26
N PHE A 116 32.53 -18.87 10.98
CA PHE A 116 32.66 -17.54 10.40
C PHE A 116 34.08 -17.27 9.88
N VAL A 117 35.11 -17.64 10.65
CA VAL A 117 36.52 -17.50 10.25
C VAL A 117 36.86 -18.42 9.09
N ASP A 118 36.40 -19.66 9.12
CA ASP A 118 36.63 -20.65 8.07
C ASP A 118 36.03 -20.20 6.73
N ILE A 119 34.74 -19.78 6.73
CA ILE A 119 34.06 -19.24 5.53
C ILE A 119 34.82 -18.02 4.98
N ALA A 120 35.25 -17.10 5.85
CA ALA A 120 35.99 -15.93 5.42
C ALA A 120 37.34 -16.32 4.81
N GLY A 121 38.09 -17.22 5.46
CA GLY A 121 39.40 -17.68 5.03
C GLY A 121 39.39 -18.36 3.67
N GLU A 122 38.46 -19.30 3.47
CA GLU A 122 38.29 -20.04 2.20
C GLU A 122 37.93 -19.14 1.02
N ALA A 123 37.27 -18.00 1.30
CA ALA A 123 36.82 -17.09 0.27
C ALA A 123 37.88 -16.06 -0.13
N VAL A 124 38.80 -15.67 0.78
CA VAL A 124 39.76 -14.56 0.56
C VAL A 124 40.54 -14.70 -0.75
N GLU A 125 40.94 -15.92 -1.13
CA GLU A 125 41.73 -16.17 -2.34
C GLU A 125 40.97 -15.88 -3.64
N ARG A 126 39.63 -15.99 -3.60
CA ARG A 126 38.73 -15.77 -4.74
C ARG A 126 38.25 -14.32 -4.85
N LEU A 127 38.55 -13.48 -3.85
CA LEU A 127 38.09 -12.10 -3.80
C LEU A 127 38.98 -11.16 -4.62
N THR A 128 38.37 -10.14 -5.22
CA THR A 128 39.11 -8.99 -5.76
C THR A 128 39.76 -8.18 -4.64
N GLU A 129 40.77 -7.35 -4.95
CA GLU A 129 41.43 -6.52 -3.93
C GLU A 129 40.45 -5.58 -3.19
N GLN A 130 39.45 -5.05 -3.90
CA GLN A 130 38.39 -4.25 -3.29
C GLN A 130 37.56 -5.09 -2.30
N GLN A 131 37.18 -6.30 -2.68
CA GLN A 131 36.41 -7.22 -1.84
C GLN A 131 37.23 -7.68 -0.63
N LYS A 132 38.53 -7.93 -0.79
CA LYS A 132 39.46 -8.23 0.32
C LYS A 132 39.52 -7.08 1.33
N GLY A 133 39.55 -5.83 0.87
CA GLY A 133 39.48 -4.65 1.75
C GLY A 133 38.20 -4.61 2.60
N ILE A 134 37.05 -4.92 1.98
CA ILE A 134 35.76 -5.03 2.69
C ILE A 134 35.81 -6.20 3.68
N MET A 135 36.32 -7.36 3.27
CA MET A 135 36.44 -8.53 4.13
C MET A 135 37.34 -8.27 5.33
N LYS A 136 38.48 -7.60 5.14
CA LYS A 136 39.38 -7.20 6.22
C LYS A 136 38.67 -6.34 7.27
N THR A 137 37.78 -5.43 6.83
CA THR A 137 36.96 -4.62 7.74
C THR A 137 35.97 -5.50 8.52
N ILE A 138 35.25 -6.38 7.83
CA ILE A 138 34.31 -7.32 8.46
C ILE A 138 35.02 -8.21 9.50
N MET A 139 36.20 -8.74 9.15
CA MET A 139 36.98 -9.59 10.06
C MET A 139 37.55 -8.81 11.25
N GLY A 140 37.91 -7.54 11.05
CA GLY A 140 38.29 -6.63 12.14
C GLY A 140 37.14 -6.47 13.15
N ASP A 141 35.96 -6.08 12.65
CA ASP A 141 34.76 -5.91 13.47
C ASP A 141 34.35 -7.22 14.15
N PHE A 142 34.50 -8.36 13.46
CA PHE A 142 34.17 -9.68 13.98
C PHE A 142 35.13 -10.12 15.10
N LYS A 143 36.41 -9.80 14.97
CA LYS A 143 37.41 -10.04 16.02
C LYS A 143 37.09 -9.22 17.28
N GLU A 144 36.67 -7.97 17.13
CA GLU A 144 36.25 -7.13 18.26
C GLU A 144 34.96 -7.63 18.93
N LEU A 145 34.00 -8.09 18.13
CA LEU A 145 32.78 -8.74 18.60
C LEU A 145 33.11 -10.03 19.37
N SER A 146 33.97 -10.89 18.84
CA SER A 146 34.30 -12.20 19.43
C SER A 146 34.99 -12.10 20.79
N ARG A 147 35.70 -11.00 21.05
CA ARG A 147 36.35 -10.71 22.35
C ARG A 147 35.37 -10.25 23.42
N ASN A 148 34.31 -9.54 23.02
CA ASN A 148 33.31 -9.00 23.94
C ASN A 148 31.96 -8.97 23.23
N VAL A 149 31.23 -10.08 23.33
CA VAL A 149 29.94 -10.27 22.69
C VAL A 149 28.90 -9.47 23.45
N THR A 150 28.24 -8.55 22.74
CA THR A 150 27.12 -7.77 23.28
C THR A 150 26.00 -7.73 22.26
N PRO A 151 24.73 -7.58 22.69
CA PRO A 151 23.59 -7.38 21.79
C PRO A 151 23.82 -6.31 20.73
N ALA A 152 24.37 -5.15 21.14
CA ALA A 152 24.64 -4.03 20.26
C ALA A 152 25.67 -4.37 19.18
N LYS A 153 26.77 -5.05 19.54
CA LYS A 153 27.81 -5.45 18.58
C LYS A 153 27.32 -6.55 17.63
N LEU A 154 26.56 -7.54 18.11
CA LEU A 154 25.97 -8.57 17.24
C LEU A 154 25.01 -7.96 16.23
N LYS A 155 24.12 -7.09 16.69
CA LYS A 155 23.21 -6.34 15.82
C LYS A 155 23.96 -5.47 14.81
N ALA A 156 25.03 -4.79 15.24
CA ALA A 156 25.87 -3.97 14.35
C ALA A 156 26.51 -4.83 13.26
N MET A 157 27.05 -6.00 13.61
CA MET A 157 27.61 -6.95 12.65
C MET A 157 26.56 -7.49 11.68
N ASP A 158 25.38 -7.92 12.16
CA ASP A 158 24.28 -8.37 11.27
C ASP A 158 23.86 -7.27 10.30
N ASN A 159 23.75 -6.03 10.78
CA ASN A 159 23.41 -4.87 9.95
C ASN A 159 24.51 -4.54 8.93
N LEU A 160 25.78 -4.65 9.31
CA LEU A 160 26.91 -4.47 8.39
C LEU A 160 26.83 -5.49 7.25
N LEU A 161 26.71 -6.78 7.58
CA LEU A 161 26.60 -7.87 6.61
C LEU A 161 25.36 -7.67 5.72
N ARG A 162 24.20 -7.38 6.31
CA ARG A 162 22.95 -7.10 5.57
C ARG A 162 23.11 -5.94 4.59
N LYS A 163 23.74 -4.85 5.02
CA LYS A 163 24.00 -3.67 4.17
C LYS A 163 24.90 -4.07 3.00
N ARG A 164 26.00 -4.78 3.27
CA ARG A 164 26.94 -5.24 2.23
C ARG A 164 26.27 -6.19 1.22
N ILE A 165 25.44 -7.14 1.68
CA ILE A 165 24.64 -8.02 0.81
C ILE A 165 23.72 -7.21 -0.10
N SER A 166 23.06 -6.17 0.45
CA SER A 166 22.12 -5.34 -0.33
C SER A 166 22.80 -4.44 -1.38
N THR A 167 24.07 -4.11 -1.17
CA THR A 167 24.87 -3.26 -2.08
C THR A 167 25.76 -4.06 -3.04
N ALA A 168 25.93 -5.36 -2.82
CA ALA A 168 26.73 -6.21 -3.68
C ALA A 168 26.14 -6.25 -5.10
N SER A 169 26.99 -6.10 -6.11
CA SER A 169 26.55 -6.15 -7.51
C SER A 169 25.97 -7.52 -7.84
N LYS A 170 25.07 -7.57 -8.84
CA LYS A 170 24.63 -8.86 -9.41
C LYS A 170 25.79 -9.62 -10.05
N GLN A 171 26.84 -8.92 -10.49
CA GLN A 171 28.04 -9.51 -11.08
C GLN A 171 28.98 -10.10 -10.01
N ASP A 172 28.85 -9.67 -8.75
CA ASP A 172 29.64 -10.15 -7.61
C ASP A 172 28.92 -11.30 -6.88
N TYR A 173 28.41 -12.27 -7.63
CA TYR A 173 27.57 -13.35 -7.08
C TYR A 173 28.28 -14.11 -5.95
N ASP A 174 29.52 -14.55 -6.19
CA ASP A 174 30.30 -15.31 -5.20
C ASP A 174 30.55 -14.52 -3.92
N PHE A 175 30.87 -13.23 -4.04
CA PHE A 175 31.07 -12.35 -2.90
C PHE A 175 29.76 -12.16 -2.11
N LYS A 176 28.64 -12.00 -2.82
CA LYS A 176 27.32 -11.88 -2.19
C LYS A 176 26.92 -13.16 -1.45
N GLU A 177 27.09 -14.33 -2.06
CA GLU A 177 26.79 -15.62 -1.45
C GLU A 177 27.64 -15.86 -0.20
N MET A 178 28.92 -15.53 -0.26
CA MET A 178 29.80 -15.58 0.92
C MET A 178 29.30 -14.65 2.04
N LEU A 179 28.91 -13.41 1.75
CA LEU A 179 28.34 -12.52 2.78
C LEU A 179 27.05 -13.07 3.39
N VAL A 180 26.22 -13.73 2.57
CA VAL A 180 25.02 -14.44 3.04
C VAL A 180 25.41 -15.60 3.95
N ALA A 181 26.42 -16.38 3.60
CA ALA A 181 26.95 -17.47 4.41
C ALA A 181 27.49 -16.97 5.76
N LEU A 182 28.30 -15.91 5.75
CA LEU A 182 28.80 -15.27 6.98
C LEU A 182 27.67 -14.78 7.89
N ARG A 183 26.62 -14.18 7.32
CA ARG A 183 25.46 -13.73 8.09
C ARG A 183 24.66 -14.91 8.66
N LYS A 184 24.51 -15.98 7.88
CA LYS A 184 23.86 -17.22 8.32
C LYS A 184 24.63 -17.83 9.49
N GLU A 185 25.96 -17.90 9.39
CA GLU A 185 26.82 -18.45 10.44
C GLU A 185 26.86 -17.56 11.69
N LEU A 186 26.90 -16.24 11.54
CA LEU A 186 26.74 -15.33 12.68
C LEU A 186 25.44 -15.60 13.45
N ARG A 187 24.36 -15.91 12.73
CA ARG A 187 23.05 -16.19 13.30
C ARG A 187 22.85 -17.63 13.76
N SER A 188 23.65 -18.59 13.32
CA SER A 188 23.61 -19.96 13.85
C SER A 188 24.15 -20.00 15.28
N GLY A 189 25.06 -19.08 15.63
CA GLY A 189 25.68 -19.04 16.95
C GLY A 189 24.94 -18.26 18.02
N ILE A 190 23.82 -17.61 17.70
CA ILE A 190 22.96 -16.96 18.70
C ILE A 190 22.01 -18.00 19.31
N SER A 191 21.50 -17.75 20.52
CA SER A 191 20.54 -18.65 21.15
C SER A 191 19.29 -18.87 20.29
N GLU A 192 18.75 -20.08 20.28
CA GLU A 192 17.59 -20.48 19.46
C GLU A 192 16.37 -19.56 19.66
N ASP A 193 16.06 -19.16 20.90
CA ASP A 193 14.95 -18.22 21.20
C ASP A 193 15.10 -16.87 20.46
N VAL A 194 16.31 -16.31 20.50
CA VAL A 194 16.63 -15.06 19.77
C VAL A 194 16.54 -15.29 18.26
N GLY A 195 17.08 -16.40 17.76
CA GLY A 195 17.00 -16.78 16.35
C GLY A 195 15.56 -16.90 15.85
N ALA A 196 14.69 -17.54 16.63
CA ALA A 196 13.27 -17.69 16.33
C ALA A 196 12.55 -16.33 16.29
N LYS A 197 12.80 -15.45 17.27
CA LYS A 197 12.25 -14.08 17.29
C LYS A 197 12.69 -13.27 16.08
N LEU A 198 13.98 -13.30 15.74
CA LEU A 198 14.51 -12.62 14.56
C LEU A 198 13.91 -13.16 13.26
N SER A 199 13.77 -14.49 13.15
CA SER A 199 13.18 -15.13 11.97
C SER A 199 11.73 -14.69 11.74
N LYS A 200 10.92 -14.61 12.80
CA LYS A 200 9.54 -14.10 12.71
C LYS A 200 9.49 -12.65 12.20
N ILE A 201 10.36 -11.79 12.70
CA ILE A 201 10.42 -10.38 12.28
C ILE A 201 10.91 -10.28 10.83
N ASP A 202 11.94 -11.06 10.46
CA ASP A 202 12.48 -11.11 9.11
C ASP A 202 11.45 -11.60 8.09
N ALA A 203 10.56 -12.52 8.46
CA ALA A 203 9.46 -12.97 7.60
C ALA A 203 8.45 -11.84 7.29
N LYS A 204 8.22 -10.92 8.24
CA LYS A 204 7.32 -9.76 8.07
C LYS A 204 8.00 -8.56 7.40
N TYR A 205 9.32 -8.46 7.49
CA TYR A 205 10.06 -7.29 7.01
C TYR A 205 9.85 -6.96 5.52
N PRO A 206 9.80 -7.93 4.58
CA PRO A 206 9.47 -7.65 3.18
C PRO A 206 8.09 -7.00 2.99
N ALA A 207 7.08 -7.41 3.78
CA ALA A 207 5.75 -6.81 3.74
C ALA A 207 5.79 -5.35 4.20
N PHE A 208 6.48 -5.06 5.31
CA PHE A 208 6.73 -3.68 5.76
C PHE A 208 7.44 -2.84 4.68
N LEU A 209 8.47 -3.38 4.02
CA LEU A 209 9.16 -2.67 2.94
C LEU A 209 8.22 -2.37 1.76
N ALA A 210 7.33 -3.30 1.40
CA ALA A 210 6.38 -3.12 0.31
C ALA A 210 5.39 -2.01 0.66
N VAL A 211 4.82 -2.04 1.88
CA VAL A 211 3.95 -1.01 2.44
C VAL A 211 4.62 0.37 2.45
N ARG A 212 5.87 0.44 2.91
CA ARG A 212 6.63 1.69 2.94
C ARG A 212 6.85 2.26 1.54
N LYS A 213 7.14 1.42 0.54
CA LYS A 213 7.29 1.84 -0.86
C LYS A 213 5.96 2.28 -1.47
N ALA A 214 4.88 1.56 -1.19
CA ALA A 214 3.53 1.90 -1.64
C ALA A 214 3.08 3.25 -1.07
N SER A 215 3.25 3.44 0.24
CA SER A 215 2.93 4.71 0.93
C SER A 215 3.77 5.87 0.39
N LYS A 216 5.06 5.65 0.07
CA LYS A 216 5.88 6.66 -0.61
C LYS A 216 5.34 7.03 -2.00
N ALA A 217 4.84 6.06 -2.76
CA ALA A 217 4.21 6.32 -4.06
C ALA A 217 2.87 7.08 -3.92
N ALA A 218 2.21 6.95 -2.77
CA ALA A 218 0.97 7.64 -2.41
C ALA A 218 1.19 8.91 -1.56
N ALA A 219 2.35 9.56 -1.69
CA ALA A 219 2.68 10.71 -0.85
C ALA A 219 1.72 11.90 -1.04
N ARG A 220 1.09 12.03 -2.21
CA ARG A 220 0.10 13.09 -2.50
C ARG A 220 -1.23 12.84 -1.82
N GLU A 221 -1.52 11.58 -1.50
CA GLU A 221 -2.73 11.08 -0.86
C GLU A 221 -2.53 10.86 0.66
N GLY A 222 -1.55 11.54 1.27
CA GLY A 222 -1.26 11.39 2.70
C GLY A 222 -0.69 10.01 3.06
N GLY A 223 -0.16 9.28 2.08
CA GLY A 223 0.42 7.95 2.24
C GLY A 223 -0.60 6.80 2.24
N VAL A 224 -1.89 7.09 2.02
CA VAL A 224 -2.94 6.09 1.81
C VAL A 224 -2.80 5.57 0.39
N PHE A 225 -2.30 4.34 0.26
CA PHE A 225 -2.06 3.73 -1.05
C PHE A 225 -3.21 2.85 -1.50
N ASN A 226 -3.43 2.79 -2.80
CA ASN A 226 -4.35 1.87 -3.44
C ASN A 226 -3.68 0.52 -3.78
N PRO A 227 -4.44 -0.50 -4.24
CA PRO A 227 -3.89 -1.82 -4.57
C PRO A 227 -2.80 -1.80 -5.65
N ASP A 228 -2.89 -0.88 -6.61
CA ASP A 228 -1.87 -0.72 -7.67
C ASP A 228 -0.52 -0.27 -7.10
N GLN A 229 -0.55 0.75 -6.26
CA GLN A 229 0.64 1.26 -5.57
C GLN A 229 1.22 0.19 -4.63
N LEU A 230 0.38 -0.62 -3.98
CA LEU A 230 0.84 -1.77 -3.21
C LEU A 230 1.56 -2.79 -4.10
N MET A 231 0.95 -3.19 -5.22
CA MET A 231 1.55 -4.15 -6.16
C MET A 231 2.90 -3.65 -6.70
N GLN A 232 3.02 -2.36 -7.01
CA GLN A 232 4.29 -1.74 -7.38
C GLN A 232 5.32 -1.81 -6.24
N GLY A 233 4.88 -1.56 -5.00
CA GLY A 233 5.69 -1.71 -3.79
C GLY A 233 6.22 -3.13 -3.62
N ILE A 234 5.38 -4.15 -3.79
CA ILE A 234 5.75 -5.57 -3.70
C ILE A 234 6.77 -5.93 -4.79
N LYS A 235 6.50 -5.55 -6.05
CA LYS A 235 7.44 -5.76 -7.18
C LYS A 235 8.81 -5.14 -6.92
N ALA A 236 8.84 -3.96 -6.29
CA ALA A 236 10.08 -3.27 -5.97
C ALA A 236 10.85 -3.93 -4.81
N VAL A 237 10.22 -4.74 -3.96
CA VAL A 237 10.89 -5.47 -2.87
C VAL A 237 11.41 -6.82 -3.34
N GLY A 238 10.68 -7.52 -4.21
CA GLY A 238 11.08 -8.84 -4.69
C GLY A 238 10.48 -9.17 -6.05
N LYS A 239 11.12 -8.70 -7.13
CA LYS A 239 10.67 -8.93 -8.50
C LYS A 239 10.50 -10.42 -8.81
N ASP A 240 11.47 -11.24 -8.40
CA ASP A 240 11.49 -12.67 -8.68
C ASP A 240 10.41 -13.42 -7.87
N MET A 241 10.25 -13.09 -6.58
CA MET A 241 9.19 -13.66 -5.72
C MET A 241 7.78 -13.37 -6.26
N VAL A 242 7.55 -12.19 -6.83
CA VAL A 242 6.25 -11.84 -7.43
C VAL A 242 5.96 -12.69 -8.66
N GLY A 243 6.97 -13.00 -9.48
CA GLY A 243 6.83 -13.89 -10.64
C GLY A 243 6.41 -15.30 -10.24
N GLU A 244 6.86 -15.78 -9.08
CA GLU A 244 6.50 -17.09 -8.52
C GLU A 244 5.19 -17.09 -7.72
N GLY A 245 4.52 -15.95 -7.55
CA GLY A 245 3.33 -15.85 -6.71
C GLY A 245 3.59 -15.85 -5.21
N LYS A 246 4.86 -15.69 -4.78
CA LYS A 246 5.31 -15.71 -3.38
C LYS A 246 5.61 -14.33 -2.82
N GLY A 247 5.21 -13.27 -3.52
CA GLY A 247 5.43 -11.90 -3.08
C GLY A 247 4.74 -11.60 -1.74
N PRO A 248 5.35 -10.83 -0.84
CA PRO A 248 4.71 -10.46 0.42
C PRO A 248 3.43 -9.68 0.12
N LEU A 249 2.30 -10.07 0.72
CA LEU A 249 0.98 -9.44 0.52
C LEU A 249 0.46 -9.51 -0.93
N GLN A 250 1.06 -10.33 -1.79
CA GLN A 250 0.71 -10.38 -3.22
C GLN A 250 -0.74 -10.78 -3.44
N GLU A 251 -1.25 -11.75 -2.68
CA GLU A 251 -2.63 -12.20 -2.80
C GLU A 251 -3.63 -11.10 -2.40
N LEU A 252 -3.40 -10.47 -1.26
CA LEU A 252 -4.22 -9.33 -0.82
C LEU A 252 -4.20 -8.18 -1.84
N ALA A 253 -3.03 -7.90 -2.44
CA ALA A 253 -2.91 -6.88 -3.47
C ALA A 253 -3.65 -7.25 -4.76
N LYS A 254 -3.67 -8.53 -5.17
CA LYS A 254 -4.45 -9.01 -6.33
C LYS A 254 -5.95 -8.87 -6.08
N GLN A 255 -6.42 -9.35 -4.93
CA GLN A 255 -7.81 -9.25 -4.52
C GLN A 255 -8.25 -7.78 -4.48
N GLY A 256 -7.43 -6.91 -3.87
CA GLY A 256 -7.65 -5.46 -3.86
C GLY A 256 -7.70 -4.87 -5.27
N TYR A 257 -6.81 -5.28 -6.17
CA TYR A 257 -6.79 -4.81 -7.55
C TYR A 257 -8.05 -5.22 -8.33
N GLN A 258 -8.54 -6.44 -8.10
CA GLN A 258 -9.74 -6.97 -8.77
C GLN A 258 -11.05 -6.33 -8.26
N THR A 259 -11.02 -5.68 -7.09
CA THR A 259 -12.18 -5.11 -6.40
C THR A 259 -12.04 -3.59 -6.24
N VAL A 260 -11.31 -3.13 -5.22
CA VAL A 260 -11.09 -1.72 -4.84
C VAL A 260 -10.42 -0.91 -5.96
N GLY A 261 -9.42 -1.51 -6.61
CA GLY A 261 -8.55 -0.84 -7.58
C GLY A 261 -9.15 -0.63 -8.97
N LYS A 262 -10.28 -1.29 -9.30
CA LYS A 262 -10.93 -1.08 -10.60
C LYS A 262 -11.49 0.34 -10.66
N LYS A 263 -10.76 1.24 -11.34
CA LYS A 263 -11.35 2.51 -11.81
C LYS A 263 -12.45 2.15 -12.78
N VAL A 264 -13.68 2.52 -12.45
CA VAL A 264 -14.84 2.29 -13.32
C VAL A 264 -14.89 3.30 -14.49
N GLY A 265 -13.82 4.09 -14.65
CA GLY A 265 -13.73 5.21 -15.58
C GLY A 265 -12.97 4.88 -16.87
N GLY A 266 -13.73 4.75 -17.95
CA GLY A 266 -13.29 4.70 -19.34
C GLY A 266 -14.45 4.38 -20.29
N GLN A 267 -15.41 3.59 -19.81
CA GLN A 267 -16.60 3.19 -20.56
C GLN A 267 -17.90 3.97 -20.34
N PRO A 268 -18.08 4.94 -19.41
CA PRO A 268 -19.39 5.60 -19.27
C PRO A 268 -19.87 6.23 -20.58
N LEU A 269 -18.97 6.93 -21.29
CA LEU A 269 -19.27 7.52 -22.60
C LEU A 269 -19.58 6.47 -23.67
N GLU A 270 -18.89 5.33 -23.67
CA GLU A 270 -19.15 4.23 -24.62
C GLU A 270 -20.47 3.49 -24.31
N TRP A 271 -20.80 3.30 -23.03
CA TRP A 271 -22.09 2.79 -22.60
C TRP A 271 -23.23 3.77 -22.94
N PHE A 272 -23.03 5.07 -22.70
CA PHE A 272 -23.98 6.11 -23.12
C PHE A 272 -24.17 6.11 -24.64
N ARG A 273 -23.08 5.98 -25.43
CA ARG A 273 -23.15 5.84 -26.90
C ARG A 273 -23.88 4.58 -27.33
N ARG A 274 -23.64 3.45 -26.67
CA ARG A 274 -24.25 2.15 -27.00
C ARG A 274 -25.72 2.04 -26.60
N ILE A 275 -26.15 2.70 -25.53
CA ILE A 275 -27.59 2.79 -25.19
C ILE A 275 -28.29 3.83 -26.05
N ALA A 276 -27.63 4.95 -26.33
CA ALA A 276 -28.19 5.97 -27.22
C ALA A 276 -28.42 5.45 -28.65
N SER A 277 -27.68 4.43 -29.11
CA SER A 277 -27.87 3.84 -30.43
C SER A 277 -28.93 2.71 -30.48
N ILE A 278 -29.28 2.08 -29.36
CA ILE A 278 -30.22 0.95 -29.31
C ILE A 278 -31.63 1.39 -28.89
N SER A 279 -31.77 2.52 -28.18
CA SER A 279 -33.10 3.08 -27.88
C SER A 279 -33.48 4.17 -28.90
N PRO A 280 -34.56 4.02 -29.71
CA PRO A 280 -35.16 5.17 -30.37
C PRO A 280 -35.66 6.08 -29.25
N THR A 281 -35.02 7.24 -29.06
CA THR A 281 -35.19 8.19 -27.95
C THR A 281 -36.49 8.00 -27.15
N PRO A 282 -36.46 7.31 -26.00
CA PRO A 282 -37.61 7.28 -25.14
C PRO A 282 -37.65 8.63 -24.41
N ILE A 283 -38.85 9.20 -24.37
CA ILE A 283 -39.24 10.45 -23.71
C ILE A 283 -38.64 10.67 -22.29
N PRO A 284 -38.31 9.66 -21.46
CA PRO A 284 -37.66 9.87 -20.16
C PRO A 284 -36.23 10.44 -20.23
N MET A 285 -35.46 10.15 -21.30
CA MET A 285 -34.07 10.65 -21.40
C MET A 285 -34.01 12.13 -21.81
N ARG A 286 -34.98 12.61 -22.60
CA ARG A 286 -35.13 14.06 -22.83
C ARG A 286 -35.53 14.78 -21.56
N ALA A 287 -36.36 14.17 -20.71
CA ALA A 287 -36.73 14.74 -19.42
C ALA A 287 -35.55 14.77 -18.43
N ALA A 288 -34.79 13.68 -18.33
CA ALA A 288 -33.58 13.61 -17.50
C ALA A 288 -32.47 14.56 -18.01
N GLY A 289 -32.24 14.59 -19.33
CA GLY A 289 -31.28 15.51 -19.97
C GLY A 289 -31.67 16.97 -19.83
N ARG A 290 -32.96 17.32 -20.00
CA ARG A 290 -33.46 18.68 -19.73
C ARG A 290 -33.33 19.06 -18.26
N ARG A 291 -33.60 18.15 -17.33
CA ARG A 291 -33.43 18.40 -15.88
C ARG A 291 -31.96 18.56 -15.49
N MET A 292 -31.04 17.81 -16.11
CA MET A 292 -29.59 17.96 -15.92
C MET A 292 -29.03 19.25 -16.54
N LEU A 293 -29.58 19.72 -17.65
CA LEU A 293 -29.22 21.00 -18.28
C LEU A 293 -30.00 22.21 -17.70
N GLY A 294 -30.70 22.04 -16.58
CA GLY A 294 -31.49 23.10 -15.93
C GLY A 294 -32.84 23.42 -16.58
N GLN A 295 -33.12 22.93 -17.79
CA GLN A 295 -34.36 23.17 -18.57
C GLN A 295 -35.60 22.41 -18.07
N GLY A 296 -35.81 22.33 -16.75
CA GLY A 296 -37.04 21.80 -16.15
C GLY A 296 -38.24 22.71 -16.41
N ALA A 297 -39.46 22.15 -16.32
CA ALA A 297 -40.71 22.90 -16.47
C ALA A 297 -40.84 24.08 -15.50
N GLU A 298 -40.19 24.01 -14.34
CA GLU A 298 -40.15 25.07 -13.33
C GLU A 298 -39.37 26.32 -13.80
N GLN A 299 -38.32 26.18 -14.64
CA GLN A 299 -37.64 27.34 -15.24
C GLN A 299 -38.43 27.91 -16.42
N LYS A 300 -39.16 27.08 -17.19
CA LYS A 300 -40.05 27.58 -18.25
C LYS A 300 -41.22 28.40 -17.72
N ALA A 301 -41.63 28.21 -16.47
CA ALA A 301 -42.61 29.06 -15.80
C ALA A 301 -42.01 30.38 -15.30
N LEU A 302 -40.69 30.45 -15.08
CA LEU A 302 -39.98 31.65 -14.66
C LEU A 302 -39.43 32.47 -15.84
N ASP A 303 -39.35 31.90 -17.04
CA ASP A 303 -38.87 32.58 -18.26
C ASP A 303 -39.72 33.80 -18.66
N PRO A 304 -41.07 33.77 -18.59
CA PRO A 304 -41.90 34.97 -18.80
C PRO A 304 -41.69 36.01 -17.69
N LEU A 305 -41.38 35.57 -16.47
CA LEU A 305 -41.17 36.43 -15.31
C LEU A 305 -39.79 37.12 -15.39
N ALA A 306 -38.77 36.41 -15.88
CA ALA A 306 -37.45 36.95 -16.19
C ALA A 306 -37.47 37.88 -17.42
N GLN A 307 -38.29 37.58 -18.44
CA GLN A 307 -38.52 38.49 -19.57
C GLN A 307 -39.32 39.73 -19.16
N ALA A 308 -40.31 39.59 -18.28
CA ALA A 308 -41.04 40.73 -17.72
C ALA A 308 -40.12 41.62 -16.86
N LEU A 309 -39.27 41.04 -16.02
CA LEU A 309 -38.29 41.80 -15.22
C LEU A 309 -37.25 42.51 -16.08
N ARG A 310 -36.90 41.97 -17.26
CA ARG A 310 -36.03 42.66 -18.25
C ARG A 310 -36.75 43.78 -19.01
N LEU A 311 -38.07 43.69 -19.20
CA LEU A 311 -38.87 44.76 -19.81
C LEU A 311 -39.15 45.93 -18.86
N TYR A 312 -38.99 45.74 -17.55
CA TYR A 312 -39.22 46.76 -16.52
C TYR A 312 -37.95 47.46 -16.01
N ASP A 313 -36.77 47.20 -16.61
CA ASP A 313 -35.49 47.87 -16.32
C ASP A 313 -35.18 48.09 -14.82
N LEU A 314 -35.57 47.14 -13.97
CA LEU A 314 -35.20 47.14 -12.56
C LEU A 314 -33.78 46.57 -12.42
N THR A 315 -32.81 47.38 -12.85
CA THR A 315 -31.42 47.21 -12.41
C THR A 315 -31.35 47.55 -10.92
N PRO A 316 -30.81 46.66 -10.07
CA PRO A 316 -30.44 47.07 -8.72
C PRO A 316 -29.25 48.02 -8.85
N THR A 317 -29.50 49.29 -8.57
CA THR A 317 -28.44 50.30 -8.43
C THR A 317 -27.50 49.89 -7.29
N ALA A 318 -26.23 49.76 -7.64
CA ALA A 318 -25.15 49.58 -6.70
C ALA A 318 -24.98 50.84 -5.83
N ALA A 319 -25.20 50.69 -4.53
CA ALA A 319 -24.60 51.50 -3.47
C ALA A 319 -23.97 50.47 -2.51
N GLY A 320 -22.66 50.40 -2.33
CA GLY A 320 -21.77 51.49 -1.96
C GLY A 320 -21.36 51.23 -0.51
N VAL A 321 -20.34 50.40 -0.29
CA VAL A 321 -19.70 50.26 1.02
C VAL A 321 -18.19 50.37 0.81
N ALA A 322 -17.69 51.58 1.07
CA ALA A 322 -16.29 51.85 1.31
C ALA A 322 -15.90 51.22 2.65
N TYR A 323 -14.78 50.49 2.67
CA TYR A 323 -14.06 50.17 3.90
C TYR A 323 -12.92 51.18 4.05
N GLY A 324 -12.91 51.85 5.19
CA GLY A 324 -11.80 52.68 5.65
C GLY A 324 -10.63 51.82 6.13
N GLU A 325 -9.44 52.36 5.92
CA GLU A 325 -8.19 51.95 6.54
C GLU A 325 -8.18 52.36 8.02
N GLU A 326 -7.84 51.42 8.90
CA GLU A 326 -6.98 51.58 10.09
C GLU A 326 -6.48 50.19 10.52
#